data_AF-A0A2T4AE06-F1
#
_entry.id   AF-A0A2T4AE06-F1
#
_cell.length_a   1.000
_cell.length_b   1.000
_cell.length_c   1.000
_cell.angle_alpha   90.00
_cell.angle_beta   90.00
_cell.angle_gamma   90.00
#
_symmetry.space_group_name_H-M   'P 1'
#
loop_
_entity.id
_entity.type
_entity.pdbx_description
1 polymer ?
#
loop_
_entity_poly.entity_id
_entity_poly.type
_entity_poly.pdbx_seq_one_letter_code
_entity_poly.pdbx_strand_id
1 'polypeptide(L)' 'LLANDEVDVNAKNETGQTPLLYAIQEGYSAIVELLLAKSGIDANAMDQYGHSPLELAIRY' A
#
# COMPACT_ATOMS: atom_id res chain seq x y z
N LEU A 1 -0.20 -9.15 12.90
CA LEU A 1 0.79 -8.91 11.83
C LEU A 1 1.28 -7.47 11.87
N LEU A 2 0.44 -6.48 11.54
CA LEU A 2 0.88 -5.07 11.50
C LEU A 2 1.39 -4.53 12.85
N ALA A 3 1.00 -5.08 14.00
CA ALA A 3 1.55 -4.68 15.30
C ALA A 3 3.03 -5.08 15.52
N ASN A 4 3.62 -5.89 14.63
CA ASN A 4 5.04 -6.23 14.67
C ASN A 4 5.83 -5.26 13.77
N ASP A 5 6.75 -4.50 14.35
CA ASP A 5 7.57 -3.52 13.64
C ASP A 5 8.68 -4.17 12.80
N GLU A 6 8.91 -5.48 12.93
CA GLU A 6 9.82 -6.23 12.04
C GLU A 6 9.21 -6.55 10.67
N VAL A 7 7.89 -6.34 10.50
CA VAL A 7 7.23 -6.57 9.21
C VAL A 7 7.50 -5.40 8.28
N ASP A 8 8.07 -5.69 7.11
CA ASP A 8 8.19 -4.70 6.04
C ASP A 8 6.82 -4.40 5.43
N VAL A 9 6.23 -3.27 5.85
CA VAL A 9 4.93 -2.79 5.36
C VAL A 9 4.99 -2.24 3.93
N ASN A 10 6.19 -2.06 3.36
CA ASN A 10 6.41 -1.58 2.01
C ASN A 10 6.88 -2.68 1.04
N ALA A 11 6.89 -3.94 1.49
CA ALA A 11 7.31 -5.06 0.67
C ALA A 11 6.54 -5.12 -0.64
N LYS A 12 7.24 -5.30 -1.76
CA LYS A 12 6.62 -5.37 -3.08
C LYS A 12 6.33 -6.82 -3.47
N ASN A 13 5.14 -7.06 -4.03
CA ASN A 13 4.83 -8.32 -4.70
C ASN A 13 5.47 -8.39 -6.09
N GLU A 14 5.18 -9.46 -6.85
CA GLU A 14 5.71 -9.68 -8.20
C GLU A 14 5.33 -8.59 -9.21
N THR A 15 4.24 -7.85 -8.97
CA THR A 15 3.81 -6.73 -9.82
C THR A 15 4.31 -5.37 -9.33
N GLY A 16 5.17 -5.35 -8.32
CA GLY A 16 5.71 -4.13 -7.73
C GLY A 16 4.73 -3.42 -6.78
N GLN A 17 3.57 -4.00 -6.49
CA GLN A 17 2.59 -3.43 -5.57
C GLN A 17 3.01 -3.64 -4.13
N THR A 18 2.94 -2.57 -3.34
CA THR A 18 3.00 -2.63 -1.88
C THR A 18 1.64 -3.07 -1.32
N PRO A 19 1.57 -3.49 -0.03
CA PRO A 19 0.30 -3.74 0.64
C PRO A 19 -0.68 -2.57 0.52
N LEU A 20 -0.19 -1.33 0.52
CA LEU A 20 -1.02 -0.13 0.36
C LEU A 20 -1.64 -0.05 -1.03
N LEU A 21 -0.84 -0.22 -2.09
CA LEU A 21 -1.33 -0.23 -3.48
C LEU A 21 -2.39 -1.32 -3.69
N TYR A 22 -2.13 -2.52 -3.15
CA TYR A 22 -3.08 -3.63 -3.24
C TYR A 22 -4.39 -3.34 -2.50
N ALA A 23 -4.32 -2.82 -1.27
CA ALA A 23 -5.51 -2.49 -0.48
C ALA A 23 -6.37 -1.41 -1.15
N ILE A 24 -5.75 -0.42 -1.81
CA ILE A 24 -6.47 0.61 -2.58
C ILE A 24 -7.16 0.00 -3.80
N GLN A 25 -6.42 -0.79 -4.60
CA GLN A 25 -6.97 -1.42 -5.80
C GLN A 25 -8.19 -2.30 -5.49
N GLU A 26 -8.18 -3.00 -4.37
CA GLU A 26 -9.27 -3.89 -3.94
C GLU A 26 -10.36 -3.16 -3.11
N GLY A 27 -10.22 -1.85 -2.87
CA GLY A 27 -11.22 -1.05 -2.14
C GLY A 27 -11.28 -1.32 -0.63
N TYR A 28 -10.22 -1.84 -0.01
CA TYR A 28 -10.17 -2.16 1.41
C TYR A 28 -9.86 -0.95 2.29
N SER A 29 -10.78 0.02 2.36
CA SER A 29 -10.56 1.31 3.05
C SER A 29 -10.07 1.17 4.49
N ALA A 30 -10.60 0.21 5.27
CA ALA A 30 -10.14 -0.02 6.64
C ALA A 30 -8.69 -0.50 6.71
N ILE A 31 -8.24 -1.30 5.74
CA ILE A 31 -6.85 -1.75 5.64
C ILE A 31 -5.95 -0.59 5.20
N VAL A 32 -6.43 0.26 4.28
CA VAL A 32 -5.72 1.48 3.87
C VAL A 32 -5.45 2.38 5.07
N GLU A 33 -6.46 2.65 5.90
CA GLU A 33 -6.28 3.45 7.13
C GLU A 33 -5.28 2.82 8.10
N LEU A 34 -5.36 1.49 8.31
CA LEU A 34 -4.42 0.77 9.17
C LEU A 34 -2.97 0.82 8.68
N LEU A 35 -2.76 0.73 7.36
CA LEU A 35 -1.43 0.81 6.74
C LEU A 35 -0.88 2.24 6.78
N LEU A 36 -1.70 3.25 6.52
CA LEU A 36 -1.28 4.66 6.58
C LEU A 36 -0.91 5.11 7.99
N ALA A 37 -1.44 4.45 9.03
CA ALA A 37 -1.06 4.70 10.42
C ALA A 37 0.30 4.11 10.82
N LYS A 38 0.94 3.30 9.96
CA LYS A 38 2.23 2.66 10.27
C LYS A 38 3.40 3.63 10.07
N SER A 39 4.29 3.68 11.06
CA SER A 39 5.55 4.39 10.95
C SER A 39 6.40 3.81 9.81
N GLY A 40 6.97 4.68 8.98
CA GLY A 40 7.81 4.27 7.85
C GLY A 40 7.05 3.81 6.60
N ILE A 41 5.72 3.94 6.56
CA ILE A 41 4.95 3.69 5.34
C ILE A 41 5.37 4.64 4.21
N ASP A 42 5.62 4.10 3.02
CA ASP A 42 5.82 4.88 1.80
C ASP A 42 4.49 5.04 1.06
N ALA A 43 3.78 6.13 1.38
CA ALA A 43 2.49 6.47 0.76
C ALA A 43 2.60 6.94 -0.70
N ASN A 44 3.82 7.04 -1.25
CA ASN A 44 4.06 7.42 -2.65
C ASN A 44 4.68 6.28 -3.47
N ALA A 45 4.81 5.08 -2.89
CA ALA A 45 5.38 3.93 -3.59
C ALA A 45 4.58 3.62 -4.85
N MET A 46 5.27 3.50 -5.99
CA MET A 46 4.67 3.15 -7.27
C MET A 46 4.80 1.66 -7.58
N ASP A 47 3.79 1.12 -8.26
CA ASP A 47 3.87 -0.20 -8.88
C ASP A 47 4.83 -0.21 -10.10
N GLN A 48 5.03 -1.37 -10.71
CA GLN A 48 5.90 -1.48 -11.90
C GLN A 48 5.39 -0.72 -13.14
N TYR A 49 4.11 -0.33 -13.14
CA TYR A 49 3.47 0.41 -14.23
C TYR A 49 3.50 1.92 -13.99
N GLY A 50 4.05 2.36 -12.85
CA GLY A 50 4.13 3.76 -12.46
C GLY A 50 2.87 4.30 -11.81
N HIS A 51 1.91 3.45 -11.42
CA HIS A 51 0.73 3.92 -10.71
C HIS A 51 1.07 4.25 -9.26
N SER A 52 0.73 5.46 -8.83
CA SER A 52 0.80 5.86 -7.43
C SER A 52 -0.45 5.42 -6.64
N PRO A 53 -0.39 5.38 -5.29
CA PRO A 53 -1.56 5.10 -4.45
C PRO A 53 -2.71 6.07 -4.72
N LEU A 54 -2.41 7.35 -4.93
CA LEU A 54 -3.41 8.37 -5.23
C LEU A 54 -4.06 8.17 -6.60
N GLU A 55 -3.27 7.80 -7.62
CA GLU A 55 -3.81 7.49 -8.95
C GLU A 55 -4.73 6.27 -8.93
N LEU A 56 -4.36 5.21 -8.18
CA LEU A 56 -5.21 4.04 -8.03
C LEU A 56 -6.51 4.36 -7.30
N ALA A 57 -6.46 5.19 -6.24
CA ALA A 57 -7.64 5.58 -5.46
C ALA A 57 -8.66 6.44 -6.24
N ILE A 58 -8.26 7.01 -7.38
CA ILE A 58 -9.17 7.72 -8.29
C ILE A 58 -9.77 6.75 -9.32
N ARG A 59 -9.06 5.66 -9.65
CA ARG A 59 -9.48 4.67 -10.65
C ARG A 59 -10.46 3.64 -10.08
N TYR A 60 -10.32 3.30 -8.81
CA TYR A 60 -11.08 2.27 -8.09
C TYR A 60 -11.79 2.87 -6.88
#